data_AF-A0A0P0UQS8-F1
#
_entry.id   AF-A0A0P0UQS8-F1
#
_cell.length_a   1.000
_cell.length_b   1.000
_cell.length_c   1.000
_cell.angle_alpha   90.00
_cell.angle_beta   90.00
_cell.angle_gamma   90.00
#
_symmetry.space_group_name_H-M   'P 1'
#
loop_
_entity.id
_entity.type
_entity.pdbx_description
1 polymer ?
#
loop_
_entity_poly.entity_id
_entity_poly.type
_entity_poly.pdbx_seq_one_letter_code
_entity_poly.pdbx_strand_id
1 'polypeptide(L)'
;MVIDMRFTVILVSLIFPILSGISFAQEKIISKTNTFYTSNDLQIYKNILHKFEVIGEKHTYDKSYNYSNHQWTIGFLSGIFKKYPKIRKEILNKSTSKFVQGAFLISLYRANIPNEAEKYAASNLSEKWSNYYKTRILSLEEVIPRDTPSENDLLLGAFAATGTKQYIYNMLYYFEKENIEKITDAIKVGLLIEKFGPEMTPKKGYKTKITSAFVKKYNAKNDIKSYLHLMTMGVAIWSIRSNMKKDDNLKKLFEDFLSKNKILKPILKSEINYLSNYIVDFIGYNATKSNILKKSLDRYESLETQINFNKI
;
A
#
# COMPACT_ATOMS: atom_id res chain seq x y z
N MET A 1 -24.36 -10.42 -28.93
CA MET A 1 -22.97 -9.93 -29.04
C MET A 1 -22.14 -10.58 -27.94
N VAL A 2 -21.47 -11.68 -28.28
CA VAL A 2 -20.66 -12.48 -27.34
C VAL A 2 -19.34 -11.74 -27.15
N ILE A 3 -19.22 -10.94 -26.08
CA ILE A 3 -17.97 -10.26 -25.74
C ILE A 3 -17.15 -11.17 -24.84
N ASP A 4 -16.00 -11.54 -25.41
CA ASP A 4 -14.99 -12.51 -25.02
C ASP A 4 -14.48 -12.36 -23.56
N MET A 5 -14.48 -13.47 -22.81
CA MET A 5 -13.96 -13.59 -21.42
C MET A 5 -12.47 -13.26 -21.28
N ARG A 6 -11.73 -13.07 -22.39
CA ARG A 6 -10.30 -12.74 -22.42
C ARG A 6 -9.97 -11.33 -21.92
N PHE A 7 -10.91 -10.37 -21.97
CA PHE A 7 -10.67 -9.00 -21.49
C PHE A 7 -10.63 -8.87 -19.95
N THR A 8 -11.38 -9.70 -19.23
CA THR A 8 -11.35 -9.75 -17.75
C THR A 8 -10.01 -10.28 -17.24
N VAL A 9 -9.39 -11.21 -17.98
CA VAL A 9 -8.06 -11.76 -17.66
C VAL A 9 -6.99 -10.69 -17.82
N ILE A 10 -7.06 -9.82 -18.85
CA ILE A 10 -6.08 -8.76 -19.08
C ILE A 10 -6.14 -7.66 -18.02
N LEU A 11 -7.34 -7.27 -17.55
CA LEU A 11 -7.49 -6.25 -16.49
C LEU A 11 -6.99 -6.78 -15.13
N VAL A 12 -7.29 -8.05 -14.82
CA VAL A 12 -6.74 -8.74 -13.65
C VAL A 12 -5.21 -8.88 -13.78
N SER A 13 -4.67 -9.09 -14.97
CA SER A 13 -3.23 -9.23 -15.23
C SER A 13 -2.44 -7.91 -15.23
N LEU A 14 -3.10 -6.76 -15.35
CA LEU A 14 -2.49 -5.42 -15.23
C LEU A 14 -2.56 -4.88 -13.79
N ILE A 15 -3.60 -5.25 -13.04
CA ILE A 15 -3.76 -4.92 -11.63
C ILE A 15 -2.99 -5.90 -10.73
N PHE A 16 -2.84 -7.16 -11.14
CA PHE A 16 -2.06 -8.15 -10.39
C PHE A 16 -0.62 -7.73 -10.16
N PRO A 17 0.17 -7.22 -11.12
CA PRO A 17 1.53 -6.73 -10.87
C PRO A 17 1.57 -5.55 -9.89
N ILE A 18 0.50 -4.75 -9.83
CA ILE A 18 0.35 -3.63 -8.89
C ILE A 18 0.08 -4.15 -7.48
N LEU A 19 -0.68 -5.26 -7.32
CA LEU A 19 -1.06 -5.84 -6.02
C LEU A 19 -0.13 -6.99 -5.55
N SER A 20 0.28 -7.92 -6.42
CA SER A 20 1.36 -8.90 -6.17
C SER A 20 2.69 -8.21 -5.89
N GLY A 21 2.80 -6.99 -6.42
CA GLY A 21 3.82 -6.02 -6.12
C GLY A 21 3.75 -5.36 -4.75
N ILE A 22 2.94 -5.84 -3.80
CA ILE A 22 2.74 -5.24 -2.46
C ILE A 22 3.24 -6.19 -1.34
N SER A 23 3.42 -7.48 -1.61
CA SER A 23 3.27 -8.51 -0.56
C SER A 23 4.53 -9.19 0.00
N PHE A 24 5.74 -9.02 -0.55
CA PHE A 24 6.83 -9.94 -0.16
C PHE A 24 8.11 -9.33 0.45
N ALA A 25 8.33 -8.01 0.38
CA ALA A 25 9.60 -7.45 0.91
C ALA A 25 9.49 -6.67 2.22
N GLN A 26 8.30 -6.22 2.66
CA GLN A 26 8.15 -5.62 4.00
C GLN A 26 8.53 -6.63 5.11
N GLU A 27 8.26 -7.92 4.94
CA GLU A 27 8.65 -8.96 5.90
C GLU A 27 10.18 -9.18 5.99
N LYS A 28 10.93 -8.97 4.90
CA LYS A 28 12.39 -9.20 4.87
C LYS A 28 13.24 -7.96 5.08
N ILE A 29 12.67 -6.75 5.01
CA ILE A 29 13.41 -5.50 5.27
C ILE A 29 13.27 -5.08 6.74
N ILE A 30 12.14 -5.36 7.36
CA ILE A 30 11.85 -4.96 8.74
C ILE A 30 12.02 -6.18 9.65
N SER A 31 13.28 -6.50 10.01
CA SER A 31 13.56 -7.28 11.23
C SER A 31 13.05 -6.51 12.45
N LYS A 32 12.95 -7.16 13.61
CA LYS A 32 12.37 -6.71 14.89
C LYS A 32 12.88 -5.36 15.49
N THR A 33 13.45 -4.45 14.72
CA THR A 33 14.28 -3.34 15.19
C THR A 33 13.81 -2.01 14.60
N ASN A 34 13.36 -1.13 15.50
CA ASN A 34 13.29 0.34 15.46
C ASN A 34 13.26 1.02 14.08
N THR A 35 12.19 1.76 13.80
CA THR A 35 12.18 2.76 12.72
C THR A 35 13.33 3.76 12.84
N PHE A 36 13.73 4.40 11.73
CA PHE A 36 14.84 5.37 11.79
C PHE A 36 14.52 6.52 12.74
N TYR A 37 13.26 6.97 12.80
CA TYR A 37 12.87 8.05 13.70
C TYR A 37 12.93 7.69 15.19
N THR A 38 12.91 6.41 15.56
CA THR A 38 13.03 5.96 16.96
C THR A 38 14.47 5.65 17.35
N SER A 39 15.27 5.10 16.44
CA SER A 39 16.66 4.68 16.72
C SER A 39 17.73 5.69 16.31
N ASN A 40 17.45 6.54 15.32
CA ASN A 40 18.46 7.26 14.53
C ASN A 40 19.61 6.35 14.05
N ASP A 41 19.37 5.04 13.92
CA ASP A 41 20.40 4.08 13.55
C ASP A 41 20.73 4.23 12.06
N LEU A 42 21.92 4.76 11.81
CA LEU A 42 22.48 4.96 10.48
C LEU A 42 22.64 3.63 9.71
N GLN A 43 22.68 2.49 10.39
CA GLN A 43 22.74 1.19 9.74
C GLN A 43 21.43 0.85 9.00
N ILE A 44 20.30 1.45 9.40
CA ILE A 44 18.99 1.21 8.76
C ILE A 44 19.00 1.72 7.31
N TYR A 45 19.43 2.96 7.05
CA TYR A 45 19.45 3.46 5.67
C TYR A 45 20.52 2.76 4.84
N LYS A 46 21.66 2.37 5.43
CA LYS A 46 22.70 1.59 4.72
C LYS A 46 22.16 0.24 4.25
N ASN A 47 21.42 -0.46 5.11
CA ASN A 47 20.78 -1.74 4.76
C ASN A 47 19.69 -1.56 3.70
N ILE A 48 18.90 -0.48 3.76
CA ILE A 48 17.88 -0.15 2.76
C ILE A 48 18.54 0.12 1.40
N LEU A 49 19.58 0.97 1.36
CA LEU A 49 20.31 1.30 0.13
C LEU A 49 20.96 0.07 -0.49
N HIS A 50 21.64 -0.76 0.30
CA HIS A 50 22.25 -1.99 -0.21
C HIS A 50 21.22 -2.94 -0.83
N LYS A 51 20.06 -3.15 -0.17
CA LYS A 51 18.98 -3.96 -0.73
C LYS A 51 18.42 -3.36 -2.01
N PHE A 52 18.34 -2.03 -2.08
CA PHE A 52 17.85 -1.31 -3.24
C PHE A 52 18.82 -1.38 -4.43
N GLU A 53 20.13 -1.35 -4.19
CA GLU A 53 21.18 -1.59 -5.20
C GLU A 53 21.11 -3.02 -5.75
N VAL A 54 20.99 -4.03 -4.88
CA VAL A 54 20.86 -5.45 -5.30
C VAL A 54 19.60 -5.67 -6.16
N ILE A 55 18.52 -4.93 -5.89
CA ILE A 55 17.33 -4.92 -6.75
C ILE A 55 17.68 -4.27 -8.10
N GLY A 56 18.34 -3.12 -8.08
CA GLY A 56 18.83 -2.38 -9.25
C GLY A 56 19.69 -3.21 -10.22
N GLU A 57 20.59 -4.04 -9.70
CA GLU A 57 21.53 -4.86 -10.49
C GLU A 57 20.87 -6.06 -11.18
N LYS A 58 19.79 -6.59 -10.60
CA LYS A 58 19.03 -7.71 -11.20
C LYS A 58 18.07 -7.26 -12.32
N HIS A 59 18.04 -5.97 -12.66
CA HIS A 59 17.12 -5.41 -13.64
C HIS A 59 17.68 -5.43 -15.07
N THR A 60 17.48 -6.56 -15.74
CA THR A 60 17.29 -6.62 -17.20
C THR A 60 15.78 -6.77 -17.47
N TYR A 61 15.07 -5.66 -17.70
CA TYR A 61 13.77 -5.53 -18.42
C TYR A 61 12.68 -6.64 -18.31
N ASP A 62 12.57 -7.39 -17.21
CA ASP A 62 11.48 -8.36 -17.05
C ASP A 62 10.25 -7.76 -16.33
N LYS A 63 9.07 -7.97 -16.92
CA LYS A 63 7.87 -7.11 -16.83
C LYS A 63 7.00 -7.30 -15.58
N SER A 64 7.48 -7.92 -14.50
CA SER A 64 6.60 -8.41 -13.42
C SER A 64 6.92 -7.99 -11.97
N TYR A 65 7.88 -7.09 -11.70
CA TYR A 65 8.31 -6.83 -10.31
C TYR A 65 7.82 -5.50 -9.65
N ASN A 66 7.01 -5.67 -8.60
CA ASN A 66 7.00 -5.02 -7.26
C ASN A 66 7.31 -3.50 -7.12
N TYR A 67 6.44 -2.64 -7.65
CA TYR A 67 6.51 -1.17 -7.50
C TYR A 67 6.40 -0.66 -6.04
N SER A 68 5.86 -1.42 -5.08
CA SER A 68 5.68 -0.98 -3.68
C SER A 68 7.01 -0.71 -2.95
N ASN A 69 8.01 -1.59 -3.12
CA ASN A 69 9.31 -1.45 -2.45
C ASN A 69 10.06 -0.21 -2.93
N HIS A 70 9.84 0.15 -4.20
CA HIS A 70 10.40 1.36 -4.77
C HIS A 70 9.76 2.60 -4.15
N GLN A 71 8.42 2.65 -4.04
CA GLN A 71 7.74 3.78 -3.42
C GLN A 71 8.04 3.94 -1.94
N TRP A 72 8.06 2.85 -1.17
CA TRP A 72 8.47 2.90 0.23
C TRP A 72 9.89 3.45 0.39
N THR A 73 10.83 2.97 -0.44
CA THR A 73 12.22 3.44 -0.41
C THR A 73 12.33 4.91 -0.79
N ILE A 74 11.64 5.35 -1.84
CA ILE A 74 11.55 6.77 -2.22
C ILE A 74 11.01 7.58 -1.04
N GLY A 75 9.94 7.13 -0.41
CA GLY A 75 9.33 7.82 0.72
C GLY A 75 10.28 7.97 1.90
N PHE A 76 10.95 6.88 2.25
CA PHE A 76 11.97 6.85 3.30
C PHE A 76 13.11 7.82 2.97
N LEU A 77 13.70 7.74 1.77
CA LEU A 77 14.78 8.62 1.34
C LEU A 77 14.34 10.07 1.28
N SER A 78 13.12 10.36 0.82
CA SER A 78 12.55 11.72 0.80
C SER A 78 12.46 12.29 2.21
N GLY A 79 11.99 11.48 3.18
CA GLY A 79 11.97 11.85 4.59
C GLY A 79 13.37 12.09 5.16
N ILE A 80 14.34 11.22 4.84
CA ILE A 80 15.74 11.39 5.25
C ILE A 80 16.35 12.65 4.65
N PHE A 81 16.16 12.86 3.34
CA PHE A 81 16.70 13.99 2.62
C PHE A 81 16.15 15.30 3.15
N LYS A 82 14.86 15.35 3.49
CA LYS A 82 14.26 16.55 4.09
C LYS A 82 14.79 16.82 5.49
N LYS A 83 14.80 15.81 6.37
CA LYS A 83 15.04 15.99 7.81
C LYS A 83 16.52 15.96 8.22
N TYR A 84 17.39 15.28 7.45
CA TYR A 84 18.79 15.04 7.82
C TYR A 84 19.77 15.42 6.68
N PRO A 85 20.08 16.73 6.50
CA PRO A 85 20.93 17.21 5.41
C PRO A 85 22.34 16.61 5.37
N LYS A 86 22.93 16.26 6.52
CA LYS A 86 24.25 15.61 6.58
C LYS A 86 24.21 14.20 5.97
N ILE A 87 23.20 13.41 6.34
CA ILE A 87 22.99 12.06 5.80
C ILE A 87 22.66 12.13 4.31
N ARG A 88 21.82 13.09 3.90
CA ARG A 88 21.54 13.35 2.48
C ARG A 88 22.82 13.52 1.67
N LYS A 89 23.73 14.40 2.10
CA LYS A 89 25.02 14.61 1.42
C LYS A 89 25.86 13.33 1.35
N GLU A 90 25.91 12.56 2.42
CA GLU A 90 26.61 11.27 2.42
C GLU A 90 26.02 10.30 1.39
N ILE A 91 24.69 10.20 1.32
CA ILE A 91 24.00 9.29 0.38
C ILE A 91 24.22 9.74 -1.07
N LEU A 92 24.05 11.02 -1.37
CA LEU A 92 24.16 11.54 -2.74
C LEU A 92 25.58 11.48 -3.31
N ASN A 93 26.61 11.41 -2.45
CA ASN A 93 28.01 11.31 -2.87
C ASN A 93 28.47 9.86 -3.14
N LYS A 94 27.62 8.85 -2.88
CA LYS A 94 27.97 7.44 -3.16
C LYS A 94 27.86 7.15 -4.65
N SER A 95 28.79 6.36 -5.16
CA SER A 95 28.68 5.79 -6.50
C SER A 95 27.63 4.68 -6.47
N THR A 96 26.60 4.80 -7.30
CA THR A 96 25.47 3.87 -7.34
C THR A 96 25.04 3.62 -8.79
N SER A 97 24.22 2.59 -9.03
CA SER A 97 23.65 2.35 -10.36
C SER A 97 22.71 3.46 -10.82
N LYS A 98 22.52 3.62 -12.14
CA LYS A 98 21.59 4.61 -12.73
C LYS A 98 20.16 4.50 -12.21
N PHE A 99 19.73 3.27 -11.91
CA PHE A 99 18.42 3.02 -11.29
C PHE A 99 18.30 3.70 -9.92
N VAL A 100 19.32 3.56 -9.08
CA VAL A 100 19.36 4.16 -7.74
C VAL A 100 19.46 5.68 -7.82
N GLN A 101 20.26 6.20 -8.76
CA GLN A 101 20.35 7.64 -9.02
C GLN A 101 18.99 8.25 -9.40
N GLY A 102 18.19 7.55 -10.21
CA GLY A 102 16.81 7.97 -10.53
C GLY A 102 15.91 8.05 -9.29
N ALA A 103 16.02 7.09 -8.37
CA ALA A 103 15.28 7.11 -7.11
C ALA A 103 15.71 8.26 -6.18
N PHE A 104 17.01 8.57 -6.13
CA PHE A 104 17.52 9.72 -5.37
C PHE A 104 16.94 11.03 -5.92
N LEU A 105 16.90 11.17 -7.25
CA LEU A 105 16.32 12.35 -7.88
C LEU A 105 14.84 12.51 -7.54
N ILE A 106 14.04 11.44 -7.67
CA ILE A 106 12.62 11.48 -7.28
C ILE A 106 12.48 11.84 -5.80
N SER A 107 13.34 11.27 -4.94
CA SER A 107 13.31 11.52 -3.51
C SER A 107 13.61 12.98 -3.15
N LEU A 108 14.50 13.65 -3.90
CA LEU A 108 14.78 15.08 -3.71
C LEU A 108 13.60 15.98 -4.09
N TYR A 109 12.91 15.67 -5.19
CA TYR A 109 11.67 16.38 -5.56
C TYR A 109 10.55 16.14 -4.54
N ARG A 110 10.32 14.89 -4.13
CA ARG A 110 9.36 14.53 -3.08
C ARG A 110 9.68 15.17 -1.73
N ALA A 111 10.97 15.37 -1.42
CA ALA A 111 11.44 16.10 -0.24
C ALA A 111 11.24 17.62 -0.33
N ASN A 112 10.75 18.14 -1.47
CA ASN A 112 10.62 19.56 -1.78
C ASN A 112 11.96 20.32 -1.80
N ILE A 113 12.98 19.73 -2.43
CA ILE A 113 14.32 20.34 -2.58
C ILE A 113 14.73 20.39 -4.06
N PRO A 114 13.98 21.12 -4.91
CA PRO A 114 14.15 21.08 -6.37
C PRO A 114 15.54 21.56 -6.83
N ASN A 115 16.12 22.58 -6.17
CA ASN A 115 17.44 23.10 -6.54
C ASN A 115 18.56 22.06 -6.39
N GLU A 116 18.46 21.19 -5.37
CA GLU A 116 19.44 20.12 -5.16
C GLU A 116 19.15 18.92 -6.08
N ALA A 117 17.88 18.67 -6.39
CA ALA A 117 17.46 17.71 -7.42
C ALA A 117 18.05 18.04 -8.79
N GLU A 118 17.93 19.30 -9.23
CA GLU A 118 18.45 19.76 -10.52
C GLU A 118 19.99 19.67 -10.60
N LYS A 119 20.69 20.08 -9.53
CA LYS A 119 22.16 19.92 -9.44
C LYS A 119 22.56 18.45 -9.50
N TYR A 120 21.87 17.60 -8.75
CA TYR A 120 22.14 16.16 -8.74
C TYR A 120 21.92 15.53 -10.12
N ALA A 121 20.82 15.90 -10.80
CA ALA A 121 20.50 15.44 -12.13
C ALA A 121 21.57 15.85 -13.15
N ALA A 122 22.02 17.10 -13.12
CA ALA A 122 23.05 17.60 -14.03
C ALA A 122 24.40 16.89 -13.87
N SER A 123 24.76 16.47 -12.65
CA SER A 123 26.03 15.79 -12.38
C SER A 123 26.00 14.27 -12.58
N ASN A 124 24.83 13.63 -12.47
CA ASN A 124 24.75 12.16 -12.37
C ASN A 124 23.89 11.50 -13.45
N LEU A 125 23.02 12.24 -14.13
CA LEU A 125 22.05 11.68 -15.07
C LEU A 125 22.18 12.33 -16.45
N SER A 126 21.82 11.59 -17.50
CA SER A 126 21.80 12.16 -18.85
C SER A 126 20.68 13.19 -19.00
N GLU A 127 20.82 14.11 -19.97
CA GLU A 127 19.86 15.17 -20.29
C GLU A 127 18.42 14.66 -20.53
N LYS A 128 18.27 13.40 -20.96
CA LYS A 128 16.95 12.77 -21.13
C LYS A 128 16.17 12.63 -19.82
N TRP A 129 16.86 12.46 -18.68
CA TRP A 129 16.23 12.35 -17.37
C TRP A 129 15.86 13.71 -16.77
N SER A 130 16.65 14.76 -17.03
CA SER A 130 16.36 16.10 -16.51
C SER A 130 15.05 16.67 -17.05
N ASN A 131 14.65 16.30 -18.28
CA ASN A 131 13.37 16.71 -18.87
C ASN A 131 12.15 15.91 -18.36
N TYR A 132 12.32 14.63 -18.01
CA TYR A 132 11.22 13.80 -17.48
C TYR A 132 10.68 14.32 -16.14
N TYR A 133 11.57 14.84 -15.29
CA TYR A 133 11.25 15.29 -13.94
C TYR A 133 10.91 16.78 -13.82
N LYS A 134 10.83 17.51 -14.94
CA LYS A 134 10.18 18.84 -15.00
C LYS A 134 8.65 18.76 -14.87
N THR A 135 8.08 17.56 -14.93
CA THR A 135 6.69 17.32 -14.54
C THR A 135 6.57 17.47 -13.02
N ARG A 136 5.57 18.24 -12.56
CA ARG A 136 5.41 18.59 -11.14
C ARG A 136 5.17 17.33 -10.30
N ILE A 137 6.24 16.80 -9.69
CA ILE A 137 6.17 15.79 -8.64
C ILE A 137 5.64 16.46 -7.37
N LEU A 138 4.53 15.97 -6.84
CA LEU A 138 3.98 16.45 -5.57
C LEU A 138 4.96 16.18 -4.41
N SER A 139 5.15 17.14 -3.53
CA SER A 139 5.92 16.91 -2.29
C SER A 139 5.22 15.89 -1.38
N LEU A 140 5.96 15.25 -0.47
CA LEU A 140 5.40 14.27 0.47
C LEU A 140 4.21 14.83 1.26
N GLU A 141 4.24 16.11 1.61
CA GLU A 141 3.16 16.76 2.37
C GLU A 141 1.87 16.93 1.56
N GLU A 142 1.98 17.07 0.23
CA GLU A 142 0.86 17.27 -0.68
C GLU A 142 0.21 15.94 -1.14
N VAL A 143 0.87 14.79 -0.89
CA VAL A 143 0.35 13.49 -1.33
C VAL A 143 -0.83 13.06 -0.45
N ILE A 144 -2.00 12.91 -1.07
CA ILE A 144 -3.20 12.31 -0.49
C ILE A 144 -3.62 11.15 -1.41
N PRO A 145 -3.30 9.89 -1.07
CA PRO A 145 -3.54 8.75 -1.94
C PRO A 145 -5.02 8.60 -2.25
N ARG A 146 -5.38 8.74 -3.53
CA ARG A 146 -6.76 8.54 -3.99
C ARG A 146 -6.90 7.28 -4.83
N ASP A 147 -6.21 7.23 -5.96
CA ASP A 147 -6.37 6.16 -6.96
C ASP A 147 -5.05 5.39 -7.20
N THR A 148 -4.04 5.64 -6.37
CA THR A 148 -2.69 5.06 -6.52
C THR A 148 -2.30 4.37 -5.21
N PRO A 149 -2.55 3.04 -5.07
CA PRO A 149 -2.27 2.34 -3.83
C PRO A 149 -0.81 2.44 -3.34
N SER A 150 0.14 2.55 -4.27
CA SER A 150 1.58 2.63 -3.96
C SER A 150 1.99 3.97 -3.32
N GLU A 151 1.14 5.01 -3.37
CA GLU A 151 1.36 6.26 -2.61
C GLU A 151 1.19 6.03 -1.10
N ASN A 152 0.46 5.01 -0.67
CA ASN A 152 0.44 4.60 0.74
C ASN A 152 1.80 4.10 1.20
N ASP A 153 2.50 3.33 0.37
CA ASP A 153 3.85 2.83 0.69
C ASP A 153 4.85 3.98 0.75
N LEU A 154 4.74 4.95 -0.16
CA LEU A 154 5.50 6.20 -0.15
C LEU A 154 5.35 6.93 1.19
N LEU A 155 4.10 7.17 1.63
CA LEU A 155 3.83 7.87 2.89
C LEU A 155 4.28 7.07 4.12
N LEU A 156 4.13 5.73 4.09
CA LEU A 156 4.61 4.87 5.16
C LEU A 156 6.15 4.87 5.27
N GLY A 157 6.86 4.88 4.13
CA GLY A 157 8.31 5.03 4.11
C GLY A 157 8.75 6.37 4.71
N ALA A 158 8.08 7.46 4.33
CA ALA A 158 8.33 8.78 4.87
C ALA A 158 8.07 8.85 6.40
N PHE A 159 7.02 8.19 6.87
CA PHE A 159 6.74 8.02 8.30
C PHE A 159 7.86 7.25 9.00
N ALA A 160 8.31 6.12 8.45
CA ALA A 160 9.39 5.32 9.02
C ALA A 160 10.73 6.10 9.12
N ALA A 161 10.96 7.06 8.22
CA ALA A 161 12.13 7.95 8.26
C ALA A 161 12.02 9.08 9.30
N THR A 162 10.81 9.61 9.52
CA THR A 162 10.66 10.92 10.20
C THR A 162 9.82 10.91 11.47
N GLY A 163 8.91 9.94 11.63
CA GLY A 163 7.88 9.90 12.67
C GLY A 163 6.74 10.89 12.44
N THR A 164 6.69 11.56 11.29
CA THR A 164 5.70 12.62 11.02
C THR A 164 4.30 12.03 10.84
N LYS A 165 3.41 12.32 11.81
CA LYS A 165 2.04 11.79 11.87
C LYS A 165 1.18 12.16 10.65
N GLN A 166 1.44 13.31 10.03
CA GLN A 166 0.69 13.79 8.87
C GLN A 166 0.68 12.78 7.72
N TYR A 167 1.74 12.01 7.51
CA TYR A 167 1.78 11.01 6.44
C TYR A 167 0.77 9.89 6.66
N ILE A 168 0.58 9.45 7.91
CA ILE A 168 -0.44 8.44 8.25
C ILE A 168 -1.84 9.05 8.16
N TYR A 169 -2.02 10.32 8.54
CA TYR A 169 -3.31 10.99 8.36
C TYR A 169 -3.66 11.20 6.88
N ASN A 170 -2.69 11.49 6.01
CA ASN A 170 -2.91 11.58 4.57
C ASN A 170 -3.35 10.23 3.99
N MET A 171 -2.78 9.11 4.43
CA MET A 171 -3.23 7.76 4.05
C MET A 171 -4.68 7.48 4.46
N LEU A 172 -5.11 8.04 5.59
CA LEU A 172 -6.44 7.81 6.17
C LEU A 172 -7.48 8.86 5.76
N TYR A 173 -7.10 9.89 5.01
CA TYR A 173 -7.92 11.05 4.70
C TYR A 173 -9.32 10.70 4.18
N TYR A 174 -9.42 9.74 3.24
CA TYR A 174 -10.70 9.39 2.62
C TYR A 174 -11.63 8.57 3.54
N PHE A 175 -11.15 8.01 4.65
CA PHE A 175 -12.01 7.37 5.65
C PHE A 175 -12.88 8.37 6.42
N GLU A 176 -12.59 9.66 6.33
CA GLU A 176 -13.41 10.73 6.92
C GLU A 176 -14.34 11.41 5.89
N LYS A 177 -14.17 11.10 4.60
CA LYS A 177 -14.85 11.80 3.49
C LYS A 177 -15.76 10.93 2.66
N GLU A 178 -15.49 9.63 2.61
CA GLU A 178 -16.27 8.69 1.83
C GLU A 178 -17.53 8.23 2.57
N ASN A 179 -18.46 7.65 1.82
CA ASN A 179 -19.66 7.05 2.39
C ASN A 179 -19.33 5.77 3.18
N ILE A 180 -20.21 5.44 4.12
CA ILE A 180 -20.04 4.31 5.04
C ILE A 180 -19.90 2.97 4.30
N GLU A 181 -20.62 2.78 3.19
CA GLU A 181 -20.55 1.55 2.40
C GLU A 181 -19.14 1.34 1.82
N LYS A 182 -18.57 2.38 1.19
CA LYS A 182 -17.20 2.31 0.65
C LYS A 182 -16.15 2.15 1.74
N ILE A 183 -16.33 2.83 2.88
CA ILE A 183 -15.46 2.66 4.05
C ILE A 183 -15.47 1.21 4.53
N THR A 184 -16.65 0.60 4.63
CA THR A 184 -16.83 -0.80 5.06
C THR A 184 -16.15 -1.75 4.08
N ASP A 185 -16.37 -1.56 2.78
CA ASP A 185 -15.72 -2.35 1.74
C ASP A 185 -14.21 -2.18 1.74
N ALA A 186 -13.69 -0.97 1.94
CA ALA A 186 -12.26 -0.70 2.01
C ALA A 186 -11.61 -1.41 3.21
N ILE A 187 -12.26 -1.36 4.39
CA ILE A 187 -11.81 -2.14 5.55
C ILE A 187 -11.77 -3.63 5.21
N LYS A 188 -12.83 -4.15 4.58
CA LYS A 188 -12.91 -5.56 4.18
C LYS A 188 -11.77 -5.94 3.23
N VAL A 189 -11.50 -5.13 2.21
CA VAL A 189 -10.33 -5.29 1.32
C VAL A 189 -9.04 -5.36 2.14
N GLY A 190 -8.80 -4.39 3.02
CA GLY A 190 -7.58 -4.36 3.84
C GLY A 190 -7.40 -5.60 4.71
N LEU A 191 -8.46 -6.08 5.36
CA LEU A 191 -8.44 -7.28 6.20
C LEU A 191 -8.24 -8.56 5.37
N LEU A 192 -8.84 -8.64 4.18
CA LEU A 192 -8.66 -9.76 3.27
C LEU A 192 -7.23 -9.83 2.73
N ILE A 193 -6.64 -8.69 2.36
CA ILE A 193 -5.23 -8.60 1.97
C ILE A 193 -4.33 -9.02 3.15
N GLU A 194 -4.63 -8.57 4.37
CA GLU A 194 -3.88 -8.97 5.57
C GLU A 194 -3.89 -10.49 5.76
N LYS A 195 -5.04 -11.13 5.51
CA LYS A 195 -5.23 -12.55 5.79
C LYS A 195 -4.74 -13.48 4.66
N PHE A 196 -5.03 -13.12 3.41
CA PHE A 196 -4.87 -13.99 2.26
C PHE A 196 -3.81 -13.50 1.27
N GLY A 197 -3.28 -12.29 1.47
CA GLY A 197 -2.40 -11.62 0.53
C GLY A 197 -3.16 -10.92 -0.59
N PRO A 198 -2.44 -10.43 -1.61
CA PRO A 198 -2.97 -9.55 -2.66
C PRO A 198 -4.15 -10.10 -3.45
N GLU A 199 -4.24 -11.41 -3.56
CA GLU A 199 -5.32 -12.07 -4.29
C GLU A 199 -6.65 -11.93 -3.55
N MET A 200 -6.62 -11.66 -2.23
CA MET A 200 -7.78 -11.62 -1.32
C MET A 200 -8.54 -12.95 -1.25
N THR A 201 -7.90 -14.04 -1.68
CA THR A 201 -8.49 -15.38 -1.78
C THR A 201 -7.64 -16.42 -1.05
N PRO A 202 -8.24 -17.37 -0.33
CA PRO A 202 -7.53 -18.52 0.20
C PRO A 202 -6.95 -19.40 -0.92
N LYS A 203 -5.70 -19.87 -0.76
CA LYS A 203 -4.95 -20.59 -1.79
C LYS A 203 -5.43 -22.01 -2.13
N LYS A 204 -6.28 -22.64 -1.30
CA LYS A 204 -6.69 -24.04 -1.48
C LYS A 204 -8.18 -24.24 -1.19
N GLY A 205 -8.86 -25.00 -2.04
CA GLY A 205 -10.24 -25.42 -1.82
C GLY A 205 -11.26 -24.61 -2.60
N TYR A 206 -12.31 -24.16 -1.90
CA TYR A 206 -13.43 -23.41 -2.46
C TYR A 206 -12.98 -22.18 -3.29
N LYS A 207 -13.47 -22.08 -4.53
CA LYS A 207 -13.15 -20.97 -5.44
C LYS A 207 -13.96 -19.73 -5.02
N THR A 208 -13.27 -18.77 -4.43
CA THR A 208 -13.90 -17.55 -3.92
C THR A 208 -14.28 -16.58 -5.03
N LYS A 209 -15.33 -15.78 -4.80
CA LYS A 209 -15.85 -14.77 -5.73
C LYS A 209 -15.57 -13.33 -5.31
N ILE A 210 -14.88 -13.12 -4.18
CA ILE A 210 -14.66 -11.83 -3.53
C ILE A 210 -14.14 -10.76 -4.50
N THR A 211 -13.01 -11.01 -5.17
CA THR A 211 -12.41 -10.04 -6.10
C THR A 211 -13.35 -9.71 -7.25
N SER A 212 -14.03 -10.71 -7.80
CA SER A 212 -15.04 -10.50 -8.84
C SER A 212 -16.25 -9.71 -8.34
N ALA A 213 -16.64 -9.88 -7.07
CA ALA A 213 -17.72 -9.13 -6.46
C ALA A 213 -17.36 -7.64 -6.31
N PHE A 214 -16.15 -7.31 -5.84
CA PHE A 214 -15.69 -5.91 -5.79
C PHE A 214 -15.57 -5.29 -7.18
N VAL A 215 -14.98 -6.02 -8.14
CA VAL A 215 -14.87 -5.58 -9.54
C VAL A 215 -16.24 -5.26 -10.13
N LYS A 216 -17.25 -6.09 -9.84
CA LYS A 216 -18.63 -5.86 -10.28
C LYS A 216 -19.26 -4.67 -9.56
N LYS A 217 -19.18 -4.62 -8.23
CA LYS A 217 -19.79 -3.58 -7.38
C LYS A 217 -19.28 -2.18 -7.72
N TYR A 218 -17.97 -2.06 -7.97
CA TYR A 218 -17.32 -0.80 -8.31
C TYR A 218 -17.15 -0.60 -9.83
N ASN A 219 -17.85 -1.41 -10.64
CA ASN A 219 -17.90 -1.29 -12.10
C ASN A 219 -16.51 -1.10 -12.75
N ALA A 220 -15.49 -1.85 -12.32
CA ALA A 220 -14.09 -1.58 -12.68
C ALA A 220 -13.80 -1.57 -14.19
N LYS A 221 -14.68 -2.18 -14.99
CA LYS A 221 -14.62 -2.14 -16.47
C LYS A 221 -14.87 -0.74 -17.03
N ASN A 222 -15.81 0.01 -16.44
CA ASN A 222 -16.22 1.32 -16.93
C ASN A 222 -15.80 2.47 -16.00
N ASP A 223 -15.54 2.17 -14.72
CA ASP A 223 -15.08 3.12 -13.70
C ASP A 223 -13.92 2.53 -12.90
N ILE A 224 -12.76 2.46 -13.55
CA ILE A 224 -11.53 1.97 -12.92
C ILE A 224 -11.09 2.84 -11.74
N LYS A 225 -11.42 4.15 -11.76
CA LYS A 225 -11.04 5.07 -10.68
C LYS A 225 -11.76 4.72 -9.39
N SER A 226 -13.06 4.45 -9.44
CA SER A 226 -13.81 4.03 -8.25
C SER A 226 -13.27 2.74 -7.63
N TYR A 227 -12.90 1.75 -8.46
CA TYR A 227 -12.25 0.53 -7.99
C TYR A 227 -10.85 0.79 -7.42
N LEU A 228 -10.00 1.57 -8.11
CA LEU A 228 -8.68 1.94 -7.60
C LEU A 228 -8.75 2.75 -6.31
N HIS A 229 -9.80 3.55 -6.14
CA HIS A 229 -10.04 4.30 -4.93
C HIS A 229 -10.33 3.39 -3.74
N LEU A 230 -11.24 2.42 -3.92
CA LEU A 230 -11.48 1.37 -2.95
C LEU A 230 -10.18 0.63 -2.58
N MET A 231 -9.42 0.20 -3.60
CA MET A 231 -8.19 -0.55 -3.37
C MET A 231 -7.14 0.30 -2.64
N THR A 232 -7.03 1.59 -2.96
CA THR A 232 -6.10 2.52 -2.28
C THR A 232 -6.46 2.67 -0.81
N MET A 233 -7.75 2.84 -0.47
CA MET A 233 -8.21 2.89 0.91
C MET A 233 -7.97 1.55 1.64
N GLY A 234 -8.26 0.43 0.99
CA GLY A 234 -8.04 -0.90 1.59
C GLY A 234 -6.56 -1.21 1.84
N VAL A 235 -5.69 -0.84 0.89
CA VAL A 235 -4.23 -0.94 1.06
C VAL A 235 -3.75 -0.06 2.22
N ALA A 236 -4.32 1.12 2.45
CA ALA A 236 -3.96 1.93 3.62
C ALA A 236 -4.23 1.19 4.95
N ILE A 237 -5.40 0.55 5.10
CA ILE A 237 -5.75 -0.25 6.28
C ILE A 237 -4.78 -1.42 6.44
N TRP A 238 -4.55 -2.17 5.36
CA TRP A 238 -3.63 -3.29 5.36
C TRP A 238 -2.20 -2.88 5.74
N SER A 239 -1.67 -1.82 5.13
CA SER A 239 -0.31 -1.31 5.38
C SER A 239 -0.15 -0.88 6.84
N ILE A 240 -1.09 -0.11 7.38
CA ILE A 240 -1.03 0.34 8.78
C ILE A 240 -1.10 -0.86 9.74
N ARG A 241 -2.06 -1.76 9.54
CA ARG A 241 -2.26 -2.92 10.43
C ARG A 241 -1.11 -3.93 10.38
N SER A 242 -0.49 -4.10 9.22
CA SER A 242 0.67 -4.98 9.06
C SER A 242 1.89 -4.43 9.79
N ASN A 243 2.06 -3.10 9.79
CA ASN A 243 3.23 -2.44 10.37
C ASN A 243 3.06 -2.10 11.86
N MET A 244 1.84 -1.89 12.36
CA MET A 244 1.60 -1.63 13.79
C MET A 244 1.94 -2.82 14.70
N LYS A 245 2.10 -4.03 14.15
CA LYS A 245 2.62 -5.20 14.88
C LYS A 245 4.09 -5.05 15.31
N LYS A 246 4.81 -4.09 14.70
CA LYS A 246 6.24 -3.85 14.87
C LYS A 246 6.58 -2.40 15.26
N ASP A 247 5.58 -1.50 15.29
CA ASP A 247 5.75 -0.07 15.61
C ASP A 247 4.62 0.39 16.54
N ASP A 248 4.95 0.57 17.82
CA ASP A 248 4.01 1.00 18.86
C ASP A 248 3.51 2.44 18.66
N ASN A 249 4.30 3.32 18.04
CA ASN A 249 3.85 4.69 17.78
C ASN A 249 2.83 4.70 16.65
N LEU A 250 3.04 3.89 15.60
CA LEU A 250 2.06 3.71 14.54
C LEU A 250 0.77 3.10 15.09
N LYS A 251 0.89 2.10 15.97
CA LYS A 251 -0.25 1.52 16.69
C LYS A 251 -1.04 2.58 17.45
N LYS A 252 -0.36 3.35 18.30
CA LYS A 252 -0.98 4.44 19.08
C LYS A 252 -1.64 5.47 18.17
N LEU A 253 -0.98 5.87 17.09
CA LEU A 253 -1.51 6.84 16.14
C LEU A 253 -2.79 6.34 15.46
N PHE A 254 -2.83 5.07 15.08
CA PHE A 254 -4.01 4.46 14.48
C PHE A 254 -5.15 4.29 15.50
N GLU A 255 -4.84 3.88 16.73
CA GLU A 255 -5.81 3.82 17.82
C GLU A 255 -6.39 5.20 18.16
N ASP A 256 -5.54 6.23 18.20
CA ASP A 256 -5.95 7.62 18.39
C ASP A 256 -6.88 8.08 17.26
N PHE A 257 -6.56 7.75 15.99
CA PHE A 257 -7.43 8.04 14.85
C PHE A 257 -8.79 7.35 14.97
N LEU A 258 -8.81 6.05 15.28
CA LEU A 258 -10.05 5.29 15.48
C LEU A 258 -10.87 5.80 16.67
N SER A 259 -10.23 6.28 17.73
CA SER A 259 -10.92 6.82 18.90
C SER A 259 -11.67 8.12 18.59
N LYS A 260 -11.14 8.93 17.67
CA LYS A 260 -11.74 10.19 17.23
C LYS A 260 -12.85 9.97 16.19
N ASN A 261 -12.81 8.86 15.46
CA ASN A 261 -13.80 8.53 14.43
C ASN A 261 -14.86 7.53 14.97
N LYS A 262 -15.99 8.08 15.42
CA LYS A 262 -17.09 7.31 16.03
C LYS A 262 -17.70 6.25 15.11
N ILE A 263 -17.59 6.42 13.80
CA ILE A 263 -18.18 5.51 12.79
C ILE A 263 -17.20 4.40 12.43
N LEU A 264 -15.91 4.72 12.26
CA LEU A 264 -14.92 3.79 11.74
C LEU A 264 -14.60 2.65 12.73
N LYS A 265 -14.50 2.94 14.02
CA LYS A 265 -14.14 1.95 15.04
C LYS A 265 -15.18 0.80 15.15
N PRO A 266 -16.50 1.06 15.21
CA PRO A 266 -17.52 0.02 15.13
C PRO A 266 -17.45 -0.81 13.85
N ILE A 267 -17.29 -0.17 12.68
CA ILE A 267 -17.22 -0.88 11.39
C ILE A 267 -16.01 -1.82 11.38
N LEU A 268 -14.82 -1.32 11.76
CA LEU A 268 -13.62 -2.13 11.81
C LEU A 268 -13.78 -3.34 12.73
N LYS A 269 -14.38 -3.15 13.92
CA LYS A 269 -14.66 -4.26 14.84
C LYS A 269 -15.63 -5.28 14.23
N SER A 270 -16.68 -4.82 13.56
CA SER A 270 -17.66 -5.68 12.92
C SER A 270 -17.05 -6.50 11.78
N GLU A 271 -16.27 -5.86 10.91
CA GLU A 271 -15.62 -6.53 9.78
C GLU A 271 -14.55 -7.53 10.22
N ILE A 272 -13.83 -7.27 11.32
CA ILE A 272 -12.94 -8.26 11.93
C ILE A 272 -13.73 -9.51 12.33
N ASN A 273 -14.88 -9.35 12.99
CA ASN A 273 -15.73 -10.49 13.39
C ASN A 273 -16.28 -11.24 12.18
N TYR A 274 -16.75 -10.53 11.14
CA TYR A 274 -17.24 -11.17 9.93
C TYR A 274 -16.15 -11.96 9.20
N LEU A 275 -14.94 -11.41 9.11
CA LEU A 275 -13.81 -12.14 8.53
C LEU A 275 -13.45 -13.37 9.37
N SER A 276 -13.45 -13.26 10.70
CA SER A 276 -13.22 -14.41 11.58
C SER A 276 -14.24 -15.53 11.35
N ASN A 277 -15.53 -15.20 11.24
CA ASN A 277 -16.58 -16.17 10.94
C ASN A 277 -16.40 -16.77 9.55
N TYR A 278 -16.09 -15.96 8.54
CA TYR A 278 -15.79 -16.42 7.19
C TYR A 278 -14.64 -17.44 7.18
N ILE A 279 -13.56 -17.20 7.94
CA ILE A 279 -12.44 -18.13 8.03
C ILE A 279 -12.86 -19.47 8.65
N VAL A 280 -13.67 -19.43 9.72
CA VAL A 280 -14.18 -20.65 10.37
C VAL A 280 -15.07 -21.44 9.43
N ASP A 281 -16.01 -20.77 8.75
CA ASP A 281 -16.91 -21.38 7.78
C ASP A 281 -16.13 -21.96 6.59
N PHE A 282 -15.06 -21.29 6.17
CA PHE A 282 -14.21 -21.75 5.07
C PHE A 282 -13.47 -23.04 5.44
N ILE A 283 -12.90 -23.11 6.64
CA ILE A 283 -12.23 -24.30 7.17
C ILE A 283 -13.25 -25.44 7.31
N GLY A 284 -14.40 -25.17 7.92
CA GLY A 284 -15.47 -26.15 8.11
C GLY A 284 -16.02 -26.67 6.78
N TYR A 285 -16.23 -25.80 5.79
CA TYR A 285 -16.67 -26.21 4.45
C TYR A 285 -15.63 -27.10 3.79
N ASN A 286 -14.35 -26.75 3.88
CA ASN A 286 -13.31 -27.57 3.28
C ASN A 286 -13.23 -28.97 3.90
N ALA A 287 -13.50 -29.10 5.20
CA ALA A 287 -13.55 -30.37 5.92
C ALA A 287 -14.82 -31.19 5.64
N THR A 288 -15.99 -30.55 5.55
CA THR A 288 -17.30 -31.25 5.58
C THR A 288 -18.08 -31.20 4.27
N LYS A 289 -17.74 -30.27 3.37
CA LYS A 289 -18.52 -29.91 2.17
C LYS A 289 -19.98 -29.54 2.45
N SER A 290 -20.28 -29.04 3.65
CA SER A 290 -21.63 -28.65 4.06
C SER A 290 -22.24 -27.52 3.22
N ASN A 291 -23.48 -27.72 2.76
CA ASN A 291 -24.24 -26.70 2.02
C ASN A 291 -24.58 -25.46 2.86
N ILE A 292 -24.73 -25.61 4.19
CA ILE A 292 -24.99 -24.49 5.10
C ILE A 292 -23.79 -23.56 5.14
N LEU A 293 -22.59 -24.14 5.30
CA LEU A 293 -21.33 -23.39 5.31
C LEU A 293 -21.09 -22.74 3.94
N LYS A 294 -21.37 -23.45 2.84
CA LYS A 294 -21.29 -22.88 1.50
C LYS A 294 -22.18 -21.64 1.32
N LYS A 295 -23.42 -21.66 1.83
CA LYS A 295 -24.32 -20.49 1.78
C LYS A 295 -23.79 -19.32 2.59
N SER A 296 -23.22 -19.59 3.78
CA SER A 296 -22.60 -18.54 4.61
C SER A 296 -21.42 -17.88 3.89
N LEU A 297 -20.54 -18.70 3.27
CA LEU A 297 -19.45 -18.22 2.43
C LEU A 297 -19.96 -17.39 1.26
N ASP A 298 -20.90 -17.92 0.47
CA ASP A 298 -21.47 -17.22 -0.70
C ASP A 298 -22.05 -15.84 -0.30
N ARG A 299 -22.64 -15.69 0.90
CA ARG A 299 -23.15 -14.40 1.43
C ARG A 299 -22.04 -13.41 1.78
N TYR A 300 -20.95 -13.85 2.42
CA TYR A 300 -19.83 -12.96 2.70
C TYR A 300 -19.16 -12.49 1.40
N GLU A 301 -19.01 -13.40 0.44
CA GLU A 301 -18.34 -13.13 -0.83
C GLU A 301 -19.18 -12.35 -1.84
N SER A 302 -20.51 -12.36 -1.72
CA SER A 302 -21.39 -11.50 -2.51
C SER A 302 -21.37 -10.04 -2.05
N LEU A 303 -20.63 -9.73 -0.98
CA LEU A 303 -20.59 -8.42 -0.34
C LEU A 303 -21.96 -7.97 0.19
N GLU A 304 -22.85 -8.91 0.53
CA GLU A 304 -24.10 -8.60 1.21
C GLU A 304 -23.80 -7.89 2.53
N THR A 305 -24.27 -6.64 2.64
CA THR A 305 -24.06 -5.81 3.82
C THR A 305 -24.75 -6.45 5.02
N GLN A 306 -23.96 -6.88 6.00
CA GLN A 306 -24.48 -7.41 7.26
C GLN A 306 -24.67 -6.32 8.34
N ILE A 307 -24.14 -5.12 8.08
CA ILE A 307 -24.28 -3.94 8.93
C ILE A 307 -25.63 -3.27 8.64
N ASN A 308 -26.50 -3.23 9.64
CA ASN A 308 -27.70 -2.39 9.60
C ASN A 308 -27.29 -0.95 9.94
N PHE A 309 -27.05 -0.13 8.92
CA PHE A 309 -26.62 1.27 9.07
C PHE A 309 -27.62 2.15 9.82
N ASN A 310 -28.87 1.70 10.03
CA ASN A 310 -29.86 2.42 10.85
C ASN A 310 -29.63 2.25 12.37
N LYS A 311 -28.59 1.51 12.79
CA LYS A 311 -28.27 1.24 14.20
C LYS A 311 -26.89 1.76 14.63
N ILE A 312 -26.18 2.52 13.78
CA ILE A 312 -24.87 3.16 14.05
C ILE A 312 -25.06 4.66 13.97
#